data_AF-A0A4Z0PAD5-F1
#
_entry.id   AF-A0A4Z0PAD5-F1
#
_cell.length_a   1.000
_cell.length_b   1.000
_cell.length_c   1.000
_cell.angle_alpha   90.00
_cell.angle_beta   90.00
_cell.angle_gamma   90.00
#
_symmetry.space_group_name_H-M   'P 1'
#
loop_
_entity.id
_entity.type
_entity.pdbx_description
1 polymer ?
#
loop_
_entity_poly.entity_id
_entity_poly.type
_entity_poly.pdbx_seq_one_letter_code
_entity_poly.pdbx_strand_id
1 'polypeptide(L)'
;MNISFDLNLDYAYAEAIRQQHDALSAQKMITDLEDTIGAALNEITQRHGILPSIGDRVEIGSDWVVVNARSFSQDGSVWLSVKQLEA
;
A
#
# COMPACT_ATOMS: atom_id res chain seq x y z
N MET A 1 12.16 -13.08 9.22
CA MET A 1 11.08 -13.66 8.41
C MET A 1 10.98 -12.80 7.17
N ASN A 2 11.21 -13.34 5.97
CA ASN A 2 11.11 -12.58 4.73
C ASN A 2 9.76 -12.86 4.10
N ILE A 3 8.89 -11.86 4.06
CA ILE A 3 7.57 -11.93 3.42
C ILE A 3 7.63 -11.01 2.21
N SER A 4 7.28 -11.55 1.04
CA SER A 4 7.12 -10.74 -0.18
C SER A 4 5.75 -10.07 -0.13
N PHE A 5 5.73 -8.75 -0.33
CA PHE A 5 4.51 -7.96 -0.40
C PHE A 5 4.28 -7.48 -1.83
N ASP A 6 3.08 -7.74 -2.34
CA ASP A 6 2.56 -7.11 -3.55
C ASP A 6 1.54 -6.07 -3.09
N LEU A 7 1.81 -4.80 -3.31
CA LEU A 7 0.95 -3.71 -2.83
C LEU A 7 0.36 -2.92 -3.98
N ASN A 8 -0.93 -2.65 -3.88
CA ASN A 8 -1.62 -1.77 -4.80
C ASN A 8 -2.45 -0.70 -4.08
N LEU A 9 -2.52 0.48 -4.67
CA LEU A 9 -3.55 1.44 -4.29
C LEU A 9 -4.92 0.88 -4.67
N ASP A 10 -5.92 1.17 -3.86
CA ASP A 10 -7.29 0.86 -4.23
C ASP A 10 -7.72 1.67 -5.47
N TYR A 11 -8.75 1.18 -6.15
CA TYR A 11 -9.16 1.78 -7.42
C TYR A 11 -9.52 3.26 -7.25
N ALA A 12 -10.24 3.62 -6.19
CA ALA A 12 -10.67 5.00 -5.96
C ALA A 12 -9.50 5.94 -5.73
N TYR A 13 -8.50 5.50 -4.95
CA TYR A 13 -7.32 6.30 -4.66
C TYR A 13 -6.41 6.45 -5.89
N ALA A 14 -6.17 5.36 -6.62
CA ALA A 14 -5.42 5.42 -7.87
C ALA A 14 -6.12 6.33 -8.90
N GLU A 15 -7.45 6.25 -9.00
CA GLU A 15 -8.22 7.07 -9.92
C GLU A 15 -8.21 8.56 -9.53
N ALA A 16 -8.26 8.88 -8.24
CA ALA A 16 -8.13 10.25 -7.76
C ALA A 16 -6.78 10.88 -8.16
N ILE A 17 -5.70 10.10 -8.16
CA ILE A 17 -4.38 10.54 -8.65
C ILE A 17 -4.41 10.73 -10.17
N ARG A 18 -4.99 9.78 -10.91
CA ARG A 18 -5.10 9.88 -12.39
C ARG A 18 -5.93 11.06 -12.87
N GLN A 19 -6.91 11.51 -12.09
CA GLN A 19 -7.72 12.69 -12.43
C GLN A 19 -6.95 14.02 -12.28
N GLN A 20 -5.88 14.04 -11.49
CA GLN A 20 -5.13 15.24 -11.14
C GLN A 20 -3.86 15.44 -11.99
N HIS A 21 -3.44 14.40 -12.72
CA HIS A 21 -2.16 14.37 -13.42
C HIS A 21 -2.30 13.75 -14.81
N ASP A 22 -1.36 14.04 -15.72
CA ASP A 22 -1.29 13.31 -16.98
C ASP A 22 -0.95 11.83 -16.74
N ALA A 23 -1.25 10.97 -17.71
CA ALA A 23 -1.16 9.52 -17.55
C ALA A 23 0.23 9.03 -17.11
N LEU A 24 1.32 9.63 -17.61
CA LEU A 24 2.68 9.21 -17.28
C LEU A 24 3.04 9.64 -15.85
N SER A 25 2.75 10.90 -15.52
CA SER A 25 2.98 11.44 -14.17
C SER A 25 2.15 10.71 -13.11
N ALA A 26 0.89 10.42 -13.40
CA ALA A 26 0.00 9.67 -12.53
C ALA A 26 0.53 8.26 -12.26
N GLN A 27 0.92 7.53 -13.31
CA GLN A 27 1.45 6.18 -13.16
C GLN A 27 2.73 6.17 -12.31
N LYS A 28 3.62 7.14 -12.54
CA LYS A 28 4.84 7.28 -11.74
C LYS A 28 4.51 7.53 -10.27
N MET A 29 3.61 8.47 -9.98
CA MET A 29 3.21 8.77 -8.60
C MET A 29 2.54 7.59 -7.89
N ILE A 30 1.71 6.84 -8.61
CA ILE A 30 1.10 5.61 -8.07
C ILE A 30 2.19 4.61 -7.71
N THR A 31 3.12 4.31 -8.63
CA THR A 31 4.20 3.35 -8.38
C THR A 31 5.13 3.80 -7.26
N ASP A 32 5.54 5.08 -7.23
CA ASP A 32 6.39 5.63 -6.17
C ASP A 32 5.71 5.53 -4.79
N LEU A 33 4.38 5.73 -4.74
CA LEU A 33 3.59 5.60 -3.53
C LEU A 33 3.43 4.13 -3.10
N GLU A 34 3.15 3.22 -4.03
CA GLU A 34 3.08 1.77 -3.77
C GLU A 34 4.40 1.25 -3.18
N ASP A 35 5.54 1.65 -3.76
CA ASP A 35 6.87 1.29 -3.25
C ASP A 35 7.11 1.83 -1.83
N THR A 36 6.74 3.08 -1.58
CA THR A 36 6.91 3.72 -0.26
C THR A 36 6.08 3.02 0.81
N ILE A 37 4.82 2.68 0.50
CA ILE A 37 3.94 1.98 1.43
C ILE A 37 4.42 0.54 1.65
N GLY A 38 4.81 -0.15 0.57
CA GLY A 38 5.39 -1.50 0.66
C GLY A 38 6.62 -1.54 1.56
N ALA A 39 7.52 -0.55 1.45
CA ALA A 39 8.69 -0.42 2.31
C ALA A 39 8.31 -0.26 3.79
N ALA A 40 7.39 0.65 4.11
CA ALA A 40 6.94 0.88 5.48
C ALA A 40 6.30 -0.37 6.11
N LEU A 41 5.51 -1.11 5.34
CA LEU A 41 4.88 -2.36 5.80
C LEU A 41 5.90 -3.48 6.02
N ASN A 42 6.90 -3.56 5.17
CA ASN A 42 8.00 -4.49 5.33
C ASN A 42 8.80 -4.16 6.61
N GLU A 43 9.07 -2.88 6.88
CA GLU A 43 9.74 -2.46 8.12
C GLU A 43 8.93 -2.84 9.38
N ILE A 44 7.62 -2.60 9.38
CA ILE A 44 6.73 -3.01 10.49
C ILE A 44 6.80 -4.52 10.71
N THR A 45 6.69 -5.28 9.62
CA THR A 45 6.72 -6.75 9.66
C THR A 45 8.07 -7.26 10.18
N GLN A 46 9.18 -6.66 9.75
CA GLN A 46 10.52 -7.04 10.20
C GLN A 46 10.78 -6.68 11.65
N ARG A 47 10.34 -5.49 12.10
CA ARG A 47 10.57 -5.01 13.46
C ARG A 47 9.69 -5.70 14.50
N HIS A 48 8.41 -5.93 14.18
CA HIS A 48 7.41 -6.38 15.14
C HIS A 48 6.94 -7.81 14.90
N GLY A 49 7.23 -8.41 13.74
CA GLY A 49 6.73 -9.74 13.38
C GLY A 49 5.22 -9.78 13.14
N ILE A 50 4.59 -8.62 12.90
CA ILE A 50 3.15 -8.48 12.72
C ILE A 50 2.85 -8.26 11.24
N LEU A 51 1.92 -9.06 10.72
CA LEU A 51 1.38 -8.86 9.38
C LEU A 51 0.24 -7.83 9.42
N PRO A 52 0.29 -6.79 8.57
CA PRO A 52 -0.79 -5.82 8.46
C PRO A 52 -2.10 -6.50 8.11
N SER A 53 -3.17 -6.09 8.77
CA SER A 53 -4.52 -6.61 8.64
C SER A 53 -5.46 -5.56 8.08
N ILE A 54 -6.59 -6.00 7.53
CA ILE A 54 -7.62 -5.08 7.02
C ILE A 54 -8.10 -4.19 8.16
N GLY A 55 -8.12 -2.88 7.92
CA GLY A 55 -8.45 -1.83 8.90
C GLY A 55 -7.24 -1.22 9.58
N ASP A 56 -6.05 -1.82 9.48
CA ASP A 56 -4.84 -1.25 10.05
C ASP A 56 -4.48 0.06 9.34
N ARG A 57 -4.05 1.03 10.15
CA ARG A 57 -3.60 2.34 9.70
C ARG A 57 -2.09 2.34 9.67
N VAL A 58 -1.54 2.78 8.54
CA VAL A 58 -0.10 2.81 8.32
C VAL A 58 0.30 4.25 8.07
N GLU A 59 1.24 4.73 8.88
CA GLU A 59 1.82 6.06 8.74
C GLU A 59 2.90 6.05 7.67
N ILE A 60 2.80 6.97 6.70
CA ILE A 60 3.69 7.08 5.56
C ILE A 60 4.12 8.54 5.44
N GLY A 61 5.32 8.85 5.93
CA GLY A 61 5.79 10.24 5.98
C GLY A 61 4.93 11.10 6.90
N SER A 62 4.11 11.98 6.32
CA SER A 62 3.14 12.83 7.06
C SER A 62 1.68 12.44 6.81
N ASP A 63 1.46 11.38 6.02
CA ASP A 63 0.14 10.91 5.61
C ASP A 63 -0.18 9.55 6.25
N TRP A 64 -1.45 9.16 6.16
CA TRP A 64 -1.94 7.88 6.64
C TRP A 64 -2.70 7.15 5.55
N VAL A 65 -2.46 5.84 5.46
CA VAL A 65 -3.22 4.93 4.60
C VAL A 65 -3.87 3.84 5.44
N VAL A 66 -4.94 3.24 4.90
CA VAL A 66 -5.66 2.13 5.54
C VAL A 66 -5.57 0.92 4.64
N VAL A 67 -5.14 -0.22 5.19
CA VAL A 67 -5.24 -1.51 4.51
C VAL A 67 -6.72 -1.86 4.35
N ASN A 68 -7.25 -1.88 3.13
CA ASN A 68 -8.66 -2.15 2.86
C ASN A 68 -8.91 -3.55 2.28
N ALA A 69 -7.87 -4.22 1.77
CA ALA A 69 -7.94 -5.63 1.39
C ALA A 69 -6.61 -6.35 1.65
N ARG A 70 -6.69 -7.65 1.92
CA ARG A 70 -5.54 -8.55 2.04
C ARG A 70 -5.88 -9.90 1.45
N SER A 71 -4.95 -10.46 0.69
CA SER A 71 -5.02 -11.82 0.17
C SER A 71 -3.64 -12.48 0.21
N PHE A 72 -3.60 -13.79 -0.07
CA PHE A 72 -2.38 -14.56 -0.17
C PHE A 72 -2.27 -15.16 -1.57
N SER A 73 -1.12 -15.00 -2.19
CA SER A 73 -0.77 -15.66 -3.44
C SER A 73 -0.36 -17.11 -3.18
N GLN A 74 -0.40 -17.95 -4.22
CA GLN A 74 -0.05 -19.37 -4.10
C GLN A 74 1.42 -19.60 -3.73
N ASP A 75 2.30 -18.67 -4.07
CA ASP A 75 3.73 -18.69 -3.71
C ASP A 75 4.01 -18.20 -2.29
N GLY A 76 2.96 -17.80 -1.54
CA GLY A 76 3.06 -17.28 -0.20
C GLY A 76 3.31 -15.77 -0.13
N SER A 77 3.28 -15.03 -1.25
CA SER A 77 3.28 -13.57 -1.22
C SER A 77 1.99 -13.05 -0.58
N VAL A 78 2.09 -11.93 0.13
CA VAL A 78 0.93 -11.24 0.71
C VAL A 78 0.57 -10.09 -0.22
N TRP A 79 -0.62 -10.17 -0.80
CA TRP A 79 -1.17 -9.07 -1.58
C TRP A 79 -1.96 -8.14 -0.66
N LEU A 80 -1.71 -6.84 -0.76
CA LEU A 80 -2.37 -5.80 0.03
C LEU A 80 -2.94 -4.73 -0.89
N SER A 81 -4.14 -4.28 -0.56
CA SER A 81 -4.67 -3.02 -1.08
C SER A 81 -4.76 -1.99 0.03
N VAL A 82 -4.44 -0.75 -0.32
CA VAL A 82 -4.49 0.38 0.60
C VAL A 82 -5.29 1.53 -0.01
N LYS A 83 -6.04 2.22 0.84
CA LYS A 83 -6.77 3.44 0.49
C LYS A 83 -6.28 4.61 1.32
N GLN A 84 -6.51 5.82 0.82
CA GLN A 84 -6.27 7.03 1.60
C GLN A 84 -7.13 7.02 2.87
N LEU A 85 -6.56 7.42 4.00
CA LEU A 85 -7.35 7.66 5.21
C LEU A 85 -8.21 8.91 4.99
N GLU A 86 -9.54 8.73 4.94
CA GLU A 86 -10.49 9.85 4.95
C GLU A 86 -10.37 10.60 6.28
N ALA A 87 -10.43 11.95 6.20
CA ALA A 87 -10.35 12.85 7.35
C ALA A 87 -11.60 12.81 8.24
#